data_AF-A0A960BBL9-F1
#
_entry.id   AF-A0A960BBL9-F1
#
_cell.length_a   1.000
_cell.length_b   1.000
_cell.length_c   1.000
_cell.angle_alpha   90.00
_cell.angle_beta   90.00
_cell.angle_gamma   90.00
#
_symmetry.space_group_name_H-M   'P 1'
#
loop_
_entity.id
_entity.type
_entity.pdbx_description
1 polymer ?
#
loop_
_entity_poly.entity_id
_entity_poly.type
_entity_poly.pdbx_seq_one_letter_code
_entity_poly.pdbx_strand_id
1 'polypeptide(L)'
;DHGTLGHASLSGGTGLSRVLRFYNSSTADFWWAATDTEIAQAKAAGYTQQDIATFYAPTSPSSCTVAVHRLTRNKHTRNAWTETDLAGLTAAGWTDTGTSFYLKPVQATAAPTVAATSPSATPSASTSATPTVQPTPSTSTTPTPTPTPTSGNSVASSSTFGLAVIPDTQNESSITSNKPLLDRANWLVTNKDAFELRYVLHTGDMVNWGWLDTAQLTRARAAMDVIGAAGIPYDLSIGNHDTAAVGWNGISGSTGYGGSAYVGNPECVTRLGESACNTSLLVRNTEAFNATFPVGGLRNLGGTFEAGKIDNNWTTFTANGTKWLVLTLEFAPRKTAVEWARKVVADHPEHNVIIQTHYYLESSGSISTSNAGYGETSGKYIYDQIVSKYANVKLVFSGHTGSFTSRTDTINGNTVVSYLGNDLGDASNDPVRLLTINTDTGKVTSTVYNPLKNATAGTTSNTITVIG
;
A
#
# COMPACT_ATOMS: atom_id res chain seq x y z
N ASP A 1 -4.41 12.96 8.08
CA ASP A 1 -4.26 12.04 9.21
C ASP A 1 -3.32 12.66 10.22
N HIS A 2 -3.60 12.58 11.53
CA HIS A 2 -2.82 13.23 12.59
C HIS A 2 -1.73 12.29 13.18
N GLY A 3 -1.52 11.11 12.60
CA GLY A 3 -0.56 10.11 13.09
C GLY A 3 -1.10 9.32 14.29
N THR A 4 -0.22 8.60 15.00
CA THR A 4 -0.61 7.85 16.22
C THR A 4 -0.82 8.82 17.38
N LEU A 5 -2.06 8.95 17.83
CA LEU A 5 -2.45 9.92 18.86
C LEU A 5 -2.23 9.40 20.30
N GLY A 6 -2.18 8.08 20.48
CA GLY A 6 -1.95 7.44 21.77
C GLY A 6 -2.15 5.92 21.70
N HIS A 7 -1.81 5.24 22.79
CA HIS A 7 -1.96 3.79 22.95
C HIS A 7 -3.08 3.48 23.97
N ALA A 8 -3.84 2.43 23.68
CA ALA A 8 -4.86 1.84 24.55
C ALA A 8 -4.71 0.32 24.56
N SER A 9 -5.39 -0.36 25.49
CA SER A 9 -5.34 -1.83 25.59
C SER A 9 -6.32 -2.49 24.63
N LEU A 10 -5.94 -3.63 24.04
CA LEU A 10 -6.86 -4.46 23.25
C LEU A 10 -7.68 -5.43 24.13
N SER A 11 -7.29 -5.59 25.39
CA SER A 11 -7.97 -6.45 26.37
C SER A 11 -8.43 -5.65 27.59
N GLY A 12 -9.50 -6.12 28.23
CA GLY A 12 -9.96 -5.58 29.50
C GLY A 12 -8.95 -5.85 30.62
N GLY A 13 -8.99 -5.03 31.66
CA GLY A 13 -8.11 -5.15 32.83
C GLY A 13 -8.54 -4.22 33.95
N THR A 14 -7.95 -4.40 35.13
CA THR A 14 -8.25 -3.57 36.30
C THR A 14 -8.04 -2.09 35.98
N GLY A 15 -9.07 -1.27 36.20
CA GLY A 15 -9.02 0.17 35.94
C GLY A 15 -9.24 0.59 34.49
N LEU A 16 -9.56 -0.34 33.59
CA LEU A 16 -9.88 -0.05 32.18
C LEU A 16 -11.37 -0.24 31.91
N SER A 17 -11.93 0.65 31.10
CA SER A 17 -13.30 0.57 30.60
C SER A 17 -13.28 0.35 29.09
N ARG A 18 -14.25 -0.43 28.59
CA ARG A 18 -14.39 -0.67 27.14
C ARG A 18 -14.87 0.61 26.47
N VAL A 19 -14.12 1.09 25.49
CA VAL A 19 -14.46 2.27 24.70
C VAL A 19 -15.16 1.82 23.41
N LEU A 20 -16.37 2.34 23.19
CA LEU A 20 -17.24 1.99 22.08
C LEU A 20 -17.43 3.21 21.18
N ARG A 21 -17.49 2.98 19.86
CA ARG A 21 -17.89 4.01 18.89
C ARG A 21 -19.33 3.81 18.47
N PHE A 22 -20.06 4.91 18.40
CA PHE A 22 -21.41 4.99 17.91
C PHE A 22 -21.50 5.97 16.74
N TYR A 23 -22.47 5.76 15.85
CA TYR A 23 -22.72 6.60 14.69
C TYR A 23 -24.20 6.96 14.60
N ASN A 24 -24.51 8.23 14.31
CA ASN A 24 -25.86 8.69 14.01
C ASN A 24 -25.95 9.00 12.51
N SER A 25 -26.73 8.20 11.77
CA SER A 25 -26.87 8.34 10.32
C SER A 25 -27.63 9.59 9.88
N SER A 26 -28.48 10.15 10.74
CA SER A 26 -29.27 11.34 10.43
C SER A 26 -28.46 12.64 10.54
N THR A 27 -27.43 12.64 11.40
CA THR A 27 -26.52 13.79 11.57
C THR A 27 -25.14 13.55 10.98
N ALA A 28 -24.85 12.33 10.49
CA ALA A 28 -23.52 11.92 10.06
C ALA A 28 -22.44 12.17 11.15
N ASP A 29 -22.77 11.87 12.41
CA ASP A 29 -21.96 12.19 13.58
C ASP A 29 -21.44 10.94 14.32
N PHE A 30 -20.29 11.07 15.00
CA PHE A 30 -19.66 9.97 15.74
C PHE A 30 -19.50 10.28 17.22
N TRP A 31 -19.94 9.36 18.07
CA TRP A 31 -19.81 9.45 19.52
C TRP A 31 -18.91 8.32 20.05
N TRP A 32 -17.92 8.65 20.89
CA TRP A 32 -17.16 7.66 21.65
C TRP A 32 -17.59 7.65 23.11
N ALA A 33 -17.89 6.47 23.65
CA ALA A 33 -18.38 6.30 25.02
C ALA A 33 -17.55 5.25 25.76
N ALA A 34 -17.09 5.59 26.95
CA ALA A 34 -16.27 4.71 27.79
C ALA A 34 -16.98 4.30 29.09
N THR A 35 -18.14 4.90 29.38
CA THR A 35 -18.95 4.60 30.58
C THR A 35 -20.36 4.17 30.20
N ASP A 36 -21.01 3.37 31.05
CA ASP A 36 -22.40 2.95 30.85
C ASP A 36 -23.36 4.14 30.72
N THR A 37 -23.07 5.24 31.43
CA THR A 37 -23.85 6.49 31.34
C THR A 37 -23.74 7.11 29.95
N GLU A 38 -22.52 7.25 29.42
CA GLU A 38 -22.31 7.79 28.07
C GLU A 38 -22.89 6.86 26.99
N ILE A 39 -22.80 5.54 27.17
CA ILE A 39 -23.39 4.56 26.27
C ILE A 39 -24.91 4.71 26.22
N ALA A 40 -25.55 4.88 27.38
CA ALA A 40 -26.99 5.13 27.48
C ALA A 40 -27.37 6.46 26.81
N GLN A 41 -26.59 7.52 27.02
CA GLN A 41 -26.80 8.83 26.39
C GLN A 41 -26.67 8.77 24.87
N ALA A 42 -25.64 8.11 24.34
CA ALA A 42 -25.44 7.94 22.90
C ALA A 42 -26.63 7.22 22.25
N LYS A 43 -27.11 6.13 22.87
CA LYS A 43 -28.30 5.40 22.39
C LYS A 43 -29.57 6.26 22.45
N ALA A 44 -29.79 7.00 23.54
CA ALA A 44 -30.93 7.89 23.69
C ALA A 44 -30.91 9.04 22.66
N ALA A 45 -29.73 9.50 22.25
CA ALA A 45 -29.52 10.50 21.21
C ALA A 45 -29.61 9.93 19.77
N GLY A 46 -30.03 8.66 19.61
CA GLY A 46 -30.26 8.04 18.30
C GLY A 46 -28.98 7.52 17.62
N TYR A 47 -27.88 7.37 18.35
CA TYR A 47 -26.67 6.76 17.79
C TYR A 47 -26.75 5.23 17.88
N THR A 48 -26.26 4.56 16.84
CA THR A 48 -26.11 3.10 16.78
C THR A 48 -24.65 2.71 17.00
N GLN A 49 -24.42 1.68 17.82
CA GLN A 49 -23.06 1.17 18.05
C GLN A 49 -22.50 0.62 16.74
N GLN A 50 -21.25 0.97 16.41
CA GLN A 50 -20.56 0.40 15.26
C GLN A 50 -19.72 -0.80 15.68
N ASP A 51 -19.70 -1.83 14.83
CA ASP A 51 -18.87 -3.01 15.01
C ASP A 51 -17.47 -2.75 14.44
N ILE A 52 -16.71 -1.90 15.14
CA ILE A 52 -15.30 -1.63 14.87
C ILE A 52 -14.46 -2.21 16.02
N ALA A 53 -13.16 -2.40 15.78
CA ALA A 53 -12.23 -2.86 16.83
C ALA A 53 -12.36 -1.99 18.10
N THR A 54 -12.93 -2.57 19.16
CA THR A 54 -13.08 -1.89 20.45
C THR A 54 -11.80 -2.01 21.25
N PHE A 55 -11.40 -0.93 21.93
CA PHE A 55 -10.25 -0.92 22.83
C PHE A 55 -10.70 -0.61 24.26
N TYR A 56 -9.80 -0.78 25.21
CA TYR A 56 -9.99 -0.52 26.63
C TYR A 56 -9.05 0.60 27.09
N ALA A 57 -9.62 1.59 27.77
CA ALA A 57 -8.91 2.77 28.24
C ALA A 57 -9.32 3.13 29.68
N PRO A 58 -8.45 3.75 30.47
CA PRO A 58 -8.83 4.27 31.78
C PRO A 58 -9.89 5.38 31.63
N THR A 59 -10.81 5.44 32.58
CA THR A 59 -11.78 6.53 32.75
C THR A 59 -11.38 7.49 33.88
N SER A 60 -10.23 7.25 34.52
CA SER A 60 -9.62 8.08 35.55
C SER A 60 -8.18 8.45 35.16
N PRO A 61 -7.68 9.63 35.56
CA PRO A 61 -6.34 10.07 35.22
C PRO A 61 -5.26 9.23 35.91
N SER A 62 -4.12 9.10 35.24
CA SER A 62 -2.89 8.53 35.81
C SER A 62 -1.66 9.31 35.33
N SER A 63 -0.51 9.11 35.97
CA SER A 63 0.74 9.80 35.64
C SER A 63 1.29 9.49 34.24
N CYS A 64 0.81 8.43 33.58
CA CYS A 64 1.27 8.02 32.25
C CYS A 64 0.22 8.18 31.15
N THR A 65 -0.83 8.98 31.40
CA THR A 65 -1.96 9.13 30.48
C THR A 65 -2.37 10.58 30.27
N VAL A 66 -2.93 10.87 29.08
CA VAL A 66 -3.50 12.15 28.70
C VAL A 66 -5.00 12.04 28.49
N ALA A 67 -5.74 13.12 28.80
CA ALA A 67 -7.19 13.16 28.69
C ALA A 67 -7.63 13.30 27.22
N VAL A 68 -8.63 12.51 26.82
CA VAL A 68 -9.38 12.70 25.58
C VAL A 68 -10.67 13.43 25.91
N HIS A 69 -10.80 14.65 25.43
CA HIS A 69 -11.94 15.52 25.70
C HIS A 69 -13.00 15.36 24.63
N ARG A 70 -14.28 15.34 25.00
CA ARG A 70 -15.39 15.42 24.06
C ARG A 70 -15.87 16.86 23.96
N LEU A 71 -16.00 17.33 22.74
CA LEU A 71 -16.52 18.65 22.42
C LEU A 71 -17.81 18.55 21.61
N THR A 72 -18.67 19.55 21.74
CA THR A 72 -19.92 19.68 20.97
C THR A 72 -19.95 20.99 20.19
N ARG A 73 -20.59 20.93 19.01
CA ARG A 73 -20.96 22.12 18.24
C ARG A 73 -22.19 21.82 17.40
N ASN A 74 -23.25 22.59 17.59
CA ASN A 74 -24.56 22.32 17.00
C ASN A 74 -25.04 20.90 17.35
N LYS A 75 -25.28 20.05 16.35
CA LYS A 75 -25.68 18.64 16.53
C LYS A 75 -24.52 17.65 16.42
N HIS A 76 -23.28 18.16 16.40
CA HIS A 76 -22.09 17.34 16.19
C HIS A 76 -21.24 17.23 17.44
N THR A 77 -20.56 16.09 17.55
CA THR A 77 -19.59 15.79 18.59
C THR A 77 -18.22 15.54 17.96
N ARG A 78 -17.16 15.87 18.70
CA ARG A 78 -15.77 15.61 18.29
C ARG A 78 -14.92 15.33 19.51
N ASN A 79 -13.95 14.44 19.37
CA ASN A 79 -12.93 14.25 20.40
C ASN A 79 -11.69 15.10 20.10
N ALA A 80 -11.18 15.78 21.11
CA ALA A 80 -9.81 16.27 21.15
C ALA A 80 -8.92 15.20 21.77
N TRP A 81 -7.95 14.72 20.99
CA TRP A 81 -7.09 13.60 21.37
C TRP A 81 -5.81 14.06 22.06
N THR A 82 -5.47 15.34 21.89
CA THR A 82 -4.31 16.02 22.49
C THR A 82 -4.72 17.38 23.04
N GLU A 83 -3.89 17.98 23.90
CA GLU A 83 -4.09 19.35 24.39
C GLU A 83 -4.08 20.37 23.24
N THR A 84 -3.23 20.15 22.22
CA THR A 84 -3.20 20.98 21.00
C THR A 84 -4.52 20.89 20.23
N ASP A 85 -5.09 19.69 20.09
CA ASP A 85 -6.39 19.52 19.43
C ASP A 85 -7.52 20.20 20.22
N LEU A 86 -7.48 20.11 21.56
CA LEU A 86 -8.45 20.75 22.43
C LEU A 86 -8.41 22.27 22.26
N ALA A 87 -7.22 22.86 22.29
CA ALA A 87 -7.03 24.28 22.08
C ALA A 87 -7.52 24.72 20.69
N GLY A 88 -7.16 23.98 19.64
CA GLY A 88 -7.57 24.26 18.26
C GLY A 88 -9.08 24.17 18.05
N LEU A 89 -9.74 23.16 18.63
CA LEU A 89 -11.19 23.00 18.52
C LEU A 89 -11.95 24.05 19.31
N THR A 90 -11.48 24.38 20.52
CA THR A 90 -12.07 25.45 21.33
C THR A 90 -11.97 26.80 20.60
N ALA A 91 -10.80 27.11 20.03
CA ALA A 91 -10.60 28.30 19.20
C ALA A 91 -11.51 28.32 17.95
N ALA A 92 -11.82 27.16 17.39
CA ALA A 92 -12.75 27.01 16.27
C ALA A 92 -14.23 27.07 16.67
N GLY A 93 -14.56 27.34 17.94
CA GLY A 93 -15.92 27.52 18.45
C GLY A 93 -16.62 26.22 18.86
N TRP A 94 -15.86 25.17 19.20
CA TRP A 94 -16.40 23.96 19.83
C TRP A 94 -16.42 24.13 21.36
N THR A 95 -17.45 23.59 22.02
CA THR A 95 -17.59 23.64 23.48
C THR A 95 -17.09 22.35 24.09
N ASP A 96 -16.11 22.41 24.99
CA ASP A 96 -15.64 21.25 25.74
C ASP A 96 -16.72 20.79 26.74
N THR A 97 -17.03 19.49 26.70
CA THR A 97 -18.02 18.83 27.57
C THR A 97 -17.37 17.89 28.59
N GLY A 98 -16.04 17.90 28.66
CA GLY A 98 -15.25 17.15 29.64
C GLY A 98 -14.55 15.93 29.04
N THR A 99 -13.80 15.25 29.91
CA THR A 99 -13.01 14.07 29.55
C THR A 99 -13.90 12.83 29.38
N SER A 100 -13.74 12.12 28.27
CA SER A 100 -14.41 10.83 28.02
C SER A 100 -13.57 9.65 28.51
N PHE A 101 -12.28 9.63 28.21
CA PHE A 101 -11.33 8.58 28.64
C PHE A 101 -9.89 9.10 28.53
N TYR A 102 -8.94 8.27 28.93
CA TYR A 102 -7.52 8.60 28.95
C TYR A 102 -6.71 7.67 28.04
N LEU A 103 -5.70 8.19 27.35
CA LEU A 103 -4.79 7.41 26.50
C LEU A 103 -3.36 7.51 27.02
N LYS A 104 -2.54 6.47 26.79
CA LYS A 104 -1.09 6.61 26.97
C LYS A 104 -0.53 7.39 25.79
N PRO A 105 0.09 8.56 25.97
CA PRO A 105 0.64 9.32 24.85
C PRO A 105 1.76 8.51 24.17
N VAL A 106 1.90 8.68 22.86
CA VAL A 106 3.09 8.21 22.14
C VAL A 106 4.24 9.07 22.63
N GLN A 107 5.25 8.47 23.26
CA GLN A 107 6.47 9.22 23.57
C GLN A 107 7.05 9.71 22.26
N ALA A 108 7.17 11.03 22.10
CA ALA A 108 7.96 11.59 21.04
C ALA A 108 9.38 11.04 21.20
N THR A 109 9.83 10.23 20.25
CA THR A 109 11.26 10.05 20.05
C THR A 109 11.82 11.44 19.81
N ALA A 110 12.55 11.97 20.78
CA ALA A 110 13.27 13.22 20.61
C ALA A 110 14.07 13.10 19.31
N ALA A 111 13.80 13.99 18.35
CA ALA A 111 14.65 14.14 17.20
C ALA A 111 16.09 14.28 17.72
N PRO A 112 17.10 13.63 17.09
CA PRO A 112 18.47 13.81 17.51
C PRO A 112 18.77 15.31 17.48
N THR A 113 19.13 15.85 18.64
CA THR A 113 19.56 17.24 18.79
C THR A 113 20.74 17.46 17.85
N VAL A 114 20.49 18.12 16.72
CA VAL A 114 21.57 18.71 15.94
C VAL A 114 22.13 19.81 16.82
N ALA A 115 23.35 19.61 17.32
CA ALA A 115 24.05 20.61 18.10
C ALA A 115 24.13 21.90 17.29
N ALA A 116 23.41 22.92 17.73
CA ALA A 116 23.50 24.26 17.19
C ALA A 116 24.89 24.82 17.49
N THR A 117 25.72 24.96 16.48
CA THR A 117 26.87 25.85 16.53
C THR A 117 26.35 27.28 16.41
N SER A 118 26.40 28.02 17.52
CA SER A 118 26.19 29.48 17.54
C SER A 118 27.39 30.23 16.93
N PRO A 119 27.19 31.46 16.45
CA PRO A 119 28.12 32.16 15.57
C PRO A 119 29.24 32.85 16.35
N SER A 120 30.48 32.75 15.88
CA SER A 120 31.58 33.56 16.38
C SER A 120 31.67 34.89 15.65
N ALA A 121 31.86 35.94 16.44
CA ALA A 121 31.90 37.34 16.05
C ALA A 121 33.11 37.74 15.19
N THR A 122 32.85 38.79 14.42
CA THR A 122 33.66 39.73 13.63
C THR A 122 35.13 39.93 14.01
N PRO A 123 35.98 40.31 13.03
CA PRO A 123 36.88 41.44 13.23
C PRO A 123 36.78 42.53 12.17
N SER A 124 36.96 43.76 12.67
CA SER A 124 36.98 45.06 11.99
C SER A 124 38.21 45.27 11.10
N ALA A 125 38.12 46.34 10.28
CA ALA A 125 38.92 46.65 9.08
C ALA A 125 40.27 47.39 9.27
N SER A 126 40.94 47.57 8.11
CA SER A 126 42.01 48.55 7.73
C SER A 126 43.45 47.99 7.76
N THR A 127 44.31 48.10 6.72
CA THR A 127 44.65 49.29 5.90
C THR A 127 45.09 49.01 4.45
N SER A 128 44.55 49.82 3.53
CA SER A 128 45.09 50.46 2.30
C SER A 128 46.47 50.08 1.71
N ALA A 129 46.51 49.80 0.38
CA ALA A 129 47.11 50.67 -0.66
C ALA A 129 46.87 50.15 -2.11
N THR A 130 46.40 51.04 -2.98
CA THR A 130 46.17 50.98 -4.45
C THR A 130 47.52 51.01 -5.26
N PRO A 131 47.63 50.87 -6.61
CA PRO A 131 46.67 51.29 -7.65
C PRO A 131 46.46 50.40 -8.90
N THR A 132 45.41 50.79 -9.62
CA THR A 132 44.80 50.30 -10.87
C THR A 132 45.63 50.63 -12.13
N VAL A 133 45.68 49.74 -13.13
CA VAL A 133 45.71 50.11 -14.58
C VAL A 133 44.96 49.07 -15.45
N GLN A 134 44.04 49.61 -16.25
CA GLN A 134 43.33 49.23 -17.49
C GLN A 134 43.84 48.06 -18.38
N PRO A 135 42.93 47.32 -19.07
CA PRO A 135 43.27 46.58 -20.29
C PRO A 135 42.49 47.05 -21.54
N THR A 136 43.18 47.13 -22.69
CA THR A 136 42.66 46.98 -24.07
C THR A 136 43.84 46.98 -25.05
N PRO A 137 43.72 46.52 -26.31
CA PRO A 137 43.27 45.22 -26.83
C PRO A 137 44.34 44.57 -27.76
N SER A 138 44.17 43.31 -28.18
CA SER A 138 44.77 42.79 -29.44
C SER A 138 44.02 41.57 -30.01
N THR A 139 43.33 41.84 -31.12
CA THR A 139 43.19 41.07 -32.39
C THR A 139 43.09 39.53 -32.41
N SER A 140 41.86 39.06 -32.66
CA SER A 140 41.39 38.27 -33.81
C SER A 140 42.30 37.24 -34.50
N THR A 141 41.92 35.96 -34.38
CA THR A 141 41.94 34.98 -35.49
C THR A 141 40.65 34.15 -35.47
N THR A 142 40.02 34.04 -36.64
CA THR A 142 38.74 33.35 -36.92
C THR A 142 38.90 31.82 -36.92
N PRO A 143 37.91 31.07 -36.39
CA PRO A 143 37.57 29.75 -36.90
C PRO A 143 36.17 29.71 -37.56
N THR A 144 36.12 28.94 -38.64
CA THR A 144 35.04 28.52 -39.53
C THR A 144 33.69 28.18 -38.85
N PRO A 145 32.54 28.43 -39.49
CA PRO A 145 31.21 28.25 -38.89
C PRO A 145 30.89 26.78 -38.56
N THR A 146 30.45 26.57 -37.32
CA THR A 146 29.76 25.34 -36.88
C THR A 146 28.37 25.30 -37.51
N PRO A 147 27.92 24.18 -38.11
CA PRO A 147 26.59 24.08 -38.67
C PRO A 147 25.51 24.18 -37.59
N THR A 148 24.54 25.06 -37.81
CA THR A 148 23.30 25.20 -37.05
C THR A 148 22.58 23.85 -36.97
N PRO A 149 22.17 23.36 -35.78
CA PRO A 149 21.26 22.24 -35.71
C PRO A 149 19.89 22.70 -36.21
N THR A 150 19.49 22.12 -37.33
CA THR A 150 18.15 22.25 -37.93
C THR A 150 17.08 21.94 -36.89
N SER A 151 16.14 22.87 -36.70
CA SER A 151 14.86 22.57 -36.06
C SER A 151 14.14 21.51 -36.89
N GLY A 152 14.06 20.28 -36.39
CA GLY A 152 13.44 19.20 -37.16
C GLY A 152 13.83 17.82 -36.65
N ASN A 153 13.45 17.51 -35.42
CA ASN A 153 12.98 16.18 -35.03
C ASN A 153 12.37 16.31 -33.63
N SER A 154 11.07 16.63 -33.60
CA SER A 154 10.21 16.14 -32.54
C SER A 154 10.38 14.62 -32.54
N VAL A 155 11.13 14.07 -31.59
CA VAL A 155 10.96 12.66 -31.22
C VAL A 155 9.47 12.55 -30.93
N ALA A 156 8.73 11.85 -31.80
CA ALA A 156 7.33 11.57 -31.52
C ALA A 156 7.32 10.94 -30.14
N SER A 157 6.71 11.61 -29.16
CA SER A 157 6.52 11.01 -27.84
C SER A 157 5.77 9.71 -28.10
N SER A 158 6.40 8.57 -27.78
CA SER A 158 5.72 7.29 -27.87
C SER A 158 4.39 7.43 -27.14
N SER A 159 3.27 7.11 -27.81
CA SER A 159 1.98 7.08 -27.13
C SER A 159 1.79 5.79 -26.34
N THR A 160 2.77 4.88 -26.37
CA THR A 160 2.76 3.63 -25.62
C THR A 160 3.62 3.66 -24.36
N PHE A 161 3.29 2.81 -23.41
CA PHE A 161 4.15 2.49 -22.29
C PHE A 161 3.91 1.05 -21.80
N GLY A 162 4.89 0.50 -21.09
CA GLY A 162 4.85 -0.86 -20.59
C GLY A 162 4.55 -0.99 -19.11
N LEU A 163 3.84 -2.06 -18.74
CA LEU A 163 3.77 -2.58 -17.36
C LEU A 163 4.25 -4.03 -17.34
N ALA A 164 4.84 -4.47 -16.23
CA ALA A 164 5.10 -5.88 -15.97
C ALA A 164 4.40 -6.31 -14.68
N VAL A 165 3.81 -7.51 -14.68
CA VAL A 165 3.12 -8.09 -13.53
C VAL A 165 3.74 -9.45 -13.23
N ILE A 166 4.43 -9.52 -12.10
CA ILE A 166 5.04 -10.73 -11.55
C ILE A 166 3.95 -11.46 -10.75
N PRO A 167 3.69 -12.76 -11.04
CA PRO A 167 2.66 -13.54 -10.36
C PRO A 167 3.16 -14.06 -9.00
N ASP A 168 2.49 -15.04 -8.43
CA ASP A 168 2.78 -15.66 -7.13
C ASP A 168 4.13 -16.42 -7.11
N THR A 169 5.15 -15.90 -6.42
CA THR A 169 6.54 -16.41 -6.47
C THR A 169 6.96 -17.28 -5.29
N GLN A 170 6.03 -17.70 -4.44
CA GLN A 170 6.32 -18.35 -3.16
C GLN A 170 7.23 -19.59 -3.31
N ASN A 171 7.09 -20.32 -4.41
CA ASN A 171 7.96 -21.46 -4.73
C ASN A 171 9.35 -21.04 -5.20
N GLU A 172 9.48 -19.97 -5.97
CA GLU A 172 10.79 -19.44 -6.43
C GLU A 172 11.61 -18.91 -5.24
N SER A 173 10.94 -18.27 -4.28
CA SER A 173 11.58 -17.77 -3.07
C SER A 173 11.92 -18.87 -2.06
N SER A 174 11.44 -20.11 -2.25
CA SER A 174 11.73 -21.25 -1.36
C SER A 174 12.96 -22.04 -1.79
N ILE A 175 13.39 -21.92 -3.04
CA ILE A 175 14.48 -22.72 -3.61
C ILE A 175 15.82 -21.99 -3.41
N THR A 176 16.84 -22.72 -2.96
CA THR A 176 18.20 -22.18 -2.75
C THR A 176 19.17 -22.49 -3.89
N SER A 177 18.88 -23.53 -4.68
CA SER A 177 19.73 -24.01 -5.77
C SER A 177 19.64 -23.17 -7.04
N ASN A 178 18.54 -22.46 -7.27
CA ASN A 178 18.34 -21.51 -8.35
C ASN A 178 17.68 -20.22 -7.83
N LYS A 179 17.66 -19.16 -8.63
CA LYS A 179 17.11 -17.85 -8.23
C LYS A 179 16.10 -17.30 -9.26
N PRO A 180 15.02 -18.03 -9.61
CA PRO A 180 14.18 -17.68 -10.77
C PRO A 180 13.56 -16.28 -10.67
N LEU A 181 13.12 -15.87 -9.48
CA LEU A 181 12.58 -14.52 -9.26
C LEU A 181 13.64 -13.43 -9.51
N LEU A 182 14.88 -13.65 -9.05
CA LEU A 182 15.98 -12.72 -9.29
C LEU A 182 16.37 -12.68 -10.77
N ASP A 183 16.38 -13.82 -11.45
CA ASP A 183 16.68 -13.91 -12.87
C ASP A 183 15.62 -13.17 -13.70
N ARG A 184 14.34 -13.35 -13.38
CA ARG A 184 13.23 -12.60 -13.98
C ARG A 184 13.36 -11.09 -13.74
N ALA A 185 13.72 -10.66 -12.52
CA ALA A 185 13.94 -9.26 -12.21
C ALA A 185 15.09 -8.64 -13.03
N ASN A 186 16.22 -9.35 -13.14
CA ASN A 186 17.35 -8.92 -13.98
C ASN A 186 16.96 -8.84 -15.47
N TRP A 187 16.18 -9.80 -15.95
CA TRP A 187 15.67 -9.79 -17.32
C TRP A 187 14.76 -8.59 -17.59
N LEU A 188 13.84 -8.28 -16.67
CA LEU A 188 12.98 -7.09 -16.77
C LEU A 188 13.80 -5.81 -16.83
N VAL A 189 14.80 -5.66 -15.96
CA VAL A 189 15.70 -4.49 -15.95
C VAL A 189 16.48 -4.37 -17.26
N THR A 190 17.00 -5.49 -17.77
CA THR A 190 17.75 -5.53 -19.02
C THR A 190 16.88 -5.11 -20.22
N ASN A 191 15.59 -5.45 -20.20
CA ASN A 191 14.67 -5.18 -21.31
C ASN A 191 13.75 -3.96 -21.07
N LYS A 192 13.98 -3.19 -19.99
CA LYS A 192 13.06 -2.11 -19.57
C LYS A 192 12.81 -1.08 -20.68
N ASP A 193 13.82 -0.76 -21.49
CA ASP A 193 13.71 0.24 -22.55
C ASP A 193 12.97 -0.32 -23.77
N ALA A 194 13.18 -1.60 -24.10
CA ALA A 194 12.46 -2.28 -25.18
C ALA A 194 10.96 -2.41 -24.89
N PHE A 195 10.58 -2.53 -23.62
CA PHE A 195 9.19 -2.56 -23.19
C PHE A 195 8.62 -1.19 -22.80
N GLU A 196 9.40 -0.12 -22.87
CA GLU A 196 9.03 1.20 -22.34
C GLU A 196 8.47 1.12 -20.91
N LEU A 197 9.09 0.28 -20.07
CA LEU A 197 8.55 -0.17 -18.80
C LEU A 197 8.46 0.99 -17.79
N ARG A 198 7.25 1.27 -17.31
CA ARG A 198 6.96 2.36 -16.36
C ARG A 198 6.65 1.90 -14.95
N TYR A 199 6.21 0.65 -14.80
CA TYR A 199 5.82 0.12 -13.50
C TYR A 199 5.93 -1.41 -13.47
N VAL A 200 6.30 -1.96 -12.31
CA VAL A 200 6.25 -3.40 -12.03
C VAL A 200 5.28 -3.68 -10.88
N LEU A 201 4.32 -4.56 -11.08
CA LEU A 201 3.41 -5.04 -10.03
C LEU A 201 3.80 -6.46 -9.60
N HIS A 202 3.52 -6.81 -8.34
CA HIS A 202 3.60 -8.18 -7.85
C HIS A 202 2.29 -8.58 -7.17
N THR A 203 1.65 -9.65 -7.63
CA THR A 203 0.29 -10.03 -7.19
C THR A 203 0.24 -10.80 -5.87
N GLY A 204 1.24 -10.66 -4.99
CA GLY A 204 1.31 -11.36 -3.70
C GLY A 204 1.82 -12.80 -3.77
N ASP A 205 1.80 -13.47 -2.62
CA ASP A 205 2.49 -14.73 -2.35
C ASP A 205 3.93 -14.70 -2.86
N MET A 206 4.69 -13.71 -2.39
CA MET A 206 6.11 -13.60 -2.73
C MET A 206 6.93 -14.74 -2.12
N VAL A 207 6.52 -15.17 -0.92
CA VAL A 207 7.15 -16.21 -0.10
C VAL A 207 6.11 -17.21 0.36
N ASN A 208 6.55 -18.34 0.90
CA ASN A 208 5.69 -19.47 1.28
C ASN A 208 5.30 -19.42 2.77
N TRP A 209 6.28 -19.24 3.65
CA TRP A 209 6.09 -19.02 5.09
C TRP A 209 7.27 -18.19 5.62
N GLY A 210 7.53 -17.05 4.97
CA GLY A 210 8.72 -16.24 5.22
C GLY A 210 8.87 -15.73 6.66
N TRP A 211 7.78 -15.69 7.42
CA TRP A 211 7.81 -15.34 8.84
C TRP A 211 8.45 -16.43 9.74
N LEU A 212 8.46 -17.68 9.29
CA LEU A 212 9.16 -18.81 9.93
C LEU A 212 10.53 -19.07 9.28
N ASP A 213 10.63 -18.87 7.96
CA ASP A 213 11.87 -19.01 7.19
C ASP A 213 12.20 -17.69 6.46
N THR A 214 12.81 -16.77 7.20
CA THR A 214 13.15 -15.41 6.74
C THR A 214 14.12 -15.38 5.56
N ALA A 215 14.79 -16.50 5.24
CA ALA A 215 15.62 -16.59 4.06
C ALA A 215 14.79 -16.48 2.76
N GLN A 216 13.50 -16.85 2.79
CA GLN A 216 12.59 -16.66 1.65
C GLN A 216 12.37 -15.16 1.38
N LEU A 217 12.11 -14.39 2.44
CA LEU A 217 11.96 -12.93 2.37
C LEU A 217 13.24 -12.26 1.87
N THR A 218 14.41 -12.73 2.32
CA THR A 218 15.71 -12.24 1.86
C THR A 218 15.90 -12.46 0.35
N ARG A 219 15.51 -13.62 -0.18
CA ARG A 219 15.60 -13.93 -1.62
C ARG A 219 14.62 -13.09 -2.44
N ALA A 220 13.38 -12.97 -1.99
CA ALA A 220 12.38 -12.11 -2.63
C ALA A 220 12.85 -10.63 -2.66
N ARG A 221 13.43 -10.15 -1.56
CA ARG A 221 13.96 -8.80 -1.45
C ARG A 221 15.09 -8.52 -2.43
N ALA A 222 16.02 -9.46 -2.59
CA ALA A 222 17.13 -9.31 -3.53
C ALA A 222 16.65 -9.06 -4.98
N ALA A 223 15.54 -9.68 -5.39
CA ALA A 223 14.97 -9.47 -6.71
C ALA A 223 14.30 -8.10 -6.85
N MET A 224 13.53 -7.68 -5.85
CA MET A 224 12.86 -6.36 -5.89
C MET A 224 13.86 -5.21 -5.77
N ASP A 225 14.98 -5.40 -5.07
CA ASP A 225 16.08 -4.42 -5.02
C ASP A 225 16.69 -4.17 -6.40
N VAL A 226 16.81 -5.18 -7.26
CA VAL A 226 17.28 -5.00 -8.65
C VAL A 226 16.36 -4.06 -9.43
N ILE A 227 15.05 -4.25 -9.32
CA ILE A 227 14.04 -3.41 -9.99
C ILE A 227 14.09 -1.97 -9.45
N GLY A 228 14.12 -1.81 -8.12
CA GLY A 228 14.18 -0.50 -7.47
C GLY A 228 15.47 0.27 -7.77
N ALA A 229 16.62 -0.42 -7.78
CA ALA A 229 17.92 0.15 -8.10
C ALA A 229 18.01 0.61 -9.56
N ALA A 230 17.32 -0.08 -10.48
CA ALA A 230 17.18 0.34 -11.88
C ALA A 230 16.27 1.56 -12.08
N GLY A 231 15.67 2.09 -11.00
CA GLY A 231 14.81 3.27 -11.05
C GLY A 231 13.37 2.99 -11.47
N ILE A 232 12.99 1.72 -11.64
CA ILE A 232 11.65 1.33 -12.07
C ILE A 232 10.73 1.34 -10.84
N PRO A 233 9.65 2.15 -10.83
CA PRO A 233 8.64 2.07 -9.78
C PRO A 233 8.03 0.67 -9.71
N TYR A 234 7.83 0.17 -8.49
CA TYR A 234 7.14 -1.08 -8.25
C TYR A 234 6.27 -1.00 -7.00
N ASP A 235 5.33 -1.92 -6.86
CA ASP A 235 4.56 -2.12 -5.63
C ASP A 235 4.10 -3.58 -5.51
N LEU A 236 3.88 -4.01 -4.27
CA LEU A 236 3.70 -5.40 -3.86
C LEU A 236 2.34 -5.54 -3.18
N SER A 237 1.45 -6.34 -3.75
CA SER A 237 0.32 -6.85 -2.96
C SER A 237 0.77 -7.98 -2.04
N ILE A 238 0.05 -8.18 -0.93
CA ILE A 238 0.32 -9.24 0.04
C ILE A 238 -0.67 -10.38 -0.19
N GLY A 239 -0.14 -11.59 -0.38
CA GLY A 239 -0.92 -12.82 -0.42
C GLY A 239 -1.02 -13.51 0.94
N ASN A 240 -1.74 -14.63 1.02
CA ASN A 240 -1.90 -15.32 2.31
C ASN A 240 -0.59 -15.94 2.82
N HIS A 241 0.32 -16.35 1.94
CA HIS A 241 1.62 -16.91 2.31
C HIS A 241 2.65 -15.88 2.77
N ASP A 242 2.40 -14.60 2.49
CA ASP A 242 3.23 -13.47 2.94
C ASP A 242 2.92 -13.06 4.40
N THR A 243 2.00 -13.77 5.06
CA THR A 243 1.51 -13.49 6.42
C THR A 243 1.86 -14.62 7.39
N ALA A 244 1.49 -14.48 8.66
CA ALA A 244 1.60 -15.58 9.62
C ALA A 244 0.54 -16.69 9.44
N ALA A 245 -0.37 -16.58 8.46
CA ALA A 245 -1.46 -17.54 8.26
C ALA A 245 -1.00 -18.91 7.75
N VAL A 246 0.14 -18.96 7.05
CA VAL A 246 0.69 -20.18 6.43
C VAL A 246 2.00 -20.55 7.12
N GLY A 247 2.20 -21.84 7.39
CA GLY A 247 3.46 -22.31 7.98
C GLY A 247 3.44 -23.73 8.52
N TRP A 248 2.45 -24.56 8.19
CA TRP A 248 2.37 -25.94 8.66
C TRP A 248 2.57 -26.95 7.52
N ASN A 249 3.26 -28.05 7.78
CA ASN A 249 3.46 -29.12 6.78
C ASN A 249 2.23 -30.00 6.54
N GLY A 250 1.13 -29.80 7.27
CA GLY A 250 -0.12 -30.53 7.09
C GLY A 250 -0.11 -31.95 7.67
N ILE A 251 0.96 -32.36 8.35
CA ILE A 251 1.08 -33.70 8.93
C ILE A 251 0.56 -33.65 10.37
N SER A 252 -0.53 -34.37 10.66
CA SER A 252 -1.14 -34.43 11.99
C SER A 252 -0.10 -34.75 13.08
N GLY A 253 -0.06 -33.93 14.13
CA GLY A 253 0.89 -34.05 15.23
C GLY A 253 2.32 -33.58 14.92
N SER A 254 2.63 -33.21 13.68
CA SER A 254 3.94 -32.66 13.30
C SER A 254 4.00 -31.16 13.54
N THR A 255 5.14 -30.69 14.07
CA THR A 255 5.45 -29.27 14.19
C THR A 255 6.16 -28.69 12.96
N GLY A 256 6.40 -29.51 11.93
CA GLY A 256 7.13 -29.09 10.74
C GLY A 256 6.42 -28.02 9.92
N TYR A 257 7.19 -27.28 9.13
CA TYR A 257 6.71 -26.13 8.36
C TYR A 257 6.44 -26.46 6.90
N GLY A 258 5.44 -25.80 6.33
CA GLY A 258 4.96 -26.04 4.97
C GLY A 258 3.80 -25.11 4.58
N GLY A 259 3.21 -25.36 3.41
CA GLY A 259 2.19 -24.50 2.79
C GLY A 259 0.77 -24.59 3.37
N SER A 260 0.56 -25.29 4.49
CA SER A 260 -0.75 -25.39 5.14
C SER A 260 -0.96 -24.29 6.18
N ALA A 261 -2.22 -24.06 6.56
CA ALA A 261 -2.61 -23.10 7.57
C ALA A 261 -1.88 -23.36 8.90
N TYR A 262 -1.22 -22.32 9.44
CA TYR A 262 -0.37 -22.45 10.62
C TYR A 262 -1.17 -22.82 11.88
N VAL A 263 -2.47 -22.50 11.94
CA VAL A 263 -3.34 -22.90 13.07
C VAL A 263 -3.45 -24.41 13.26
N GLY A 264 -3.16 -25.21 12.22
CA GLY A 264 -3.09 -26.67 12.35
C GLY A 264 -1.78 -27.17 12.96
N ASN A 265 -0.75 -26.32 13.06
CA ASN A 265 0.51 -26.68 13.68
C ASN A 265 0.33 -26.77 15.21
N PRO A 266 0.73 -27.87 15.86
CA PRO A 266 0.70 -27.99 17.33
C PRO A 266 1.45 -26.88 18.07
N GLU A 267 2.41 -26.21 17.42
CA GLU A 267 3.13 -25.06 17.97
C GLU A 267 2.30 -23.77 18.03
N CYS A 268 1.18 -23.67 17.32
CA CYS A 268 0.50 -22.38 17.15
C CYS A 268 0.03 -21.79 18.49
N VAL A 269 -0.60 -22.60 19.34
CA VAL A 269 -1.06 -22.14 20.68
C VAL A 269 0.12 -21.88 21.60
N THR A 270 1.16 -22.71 21.59
CA THR A 270 2.31 -22.54 22.50
C THR A 270 3.20 -21.37 22.08
N ARG A 271 3.30 -21.08 20.78
CA ARG A 271 4.13 -20.00 20.23
C ARG A 271 3.42 -18.65 20.24
N LEU A 272 2.14 -18.60 19.87
CA LEU A 272 1.40 -17.36 19.66
C LEU A 272 0.35 -17.08 20.76
N GLY A 273 0.00 -18.09 21.55
CA GLY A 273 -1.13 -18.05 22.48
C GLY A 273 -2.45 -18.42 21.81
N GLU A 274 -3.37 -18.98 22.60
CA GLU A 274 -4.66 -19.49 22.13
C GLU A 274 -5.50 -18.40 21.42
N SER A 275 -5.50 -17.18 21.95
CA SER A 275 -6.27 -16.06 21.38
C SER A 275 -5.73 -15.56 20.03
N ALA A 276 -4.45 -15.79 19.73
CA ALA A 276 -3.84 -15.36 18.47
C ALA A 276 -3.80 -16.49 17.43
N CYS A 277 -3.97 -17.75 17.85
CA CYS A 277 -3.97 -18.92 16.98
C CYS A 277 -5.28 -19.03 16.17
N ASN A 278 -5.52 -18.08 15.28
CA ASN A 278 -6.71 -17.97 14.46
C ASN A 278 -6.34 -17.45 13.07
N THR A 279 -6.67 -18.18 12.01
CA THR A 279 -6.25 -17.84 10.64
C THR A 279 -6.70 -16.44 10.21
N SER A 280 -7.89 -15.99 10.61
CA SER A 280 -8.39 -14.65 10.30
C SER A 280 -7.64 -13.53 11.00
N LEU A 281 -6.97 -13.82 12.12
CA LEU A 281 -6.04 -12.88 12.76
C LEU A 281 -4.64 -12.99 12.14
N LEU A 282 -4.17 -14.21 11.90
CA LEU A 282 -2.83 -14.47 11.37
C LEU A 282 -2.65 -13.94 9.94
N VAL A 283 -3.71 -13.91 9.13
CA VAL A 283 -3.68 -13.31 7.78
C VAL A 283 -3.53 -11.77 7.80
N ARG A 284 -3.59 -11.16 8.99
CA ARG A 284 -3.29 -9.73 9.20
C ARG A 284 -1.95 -9.51 9.89
N ASN A 285 -1.28 -10.58 10.31
CA ASN A 285 0.07 -10.50 10.84
C ASN A 285 1.07 -10.55 9.68
N THR A 286 1.53 -9.36 9.30
CA THR A 286 2.45 -9.11 8.19
C THR A 286 3.76 -8.47 8.68
N GLU A 287 4.11 -8.66 9.94
CA GLU A 287 5.26 -7.99 10.57
C GLU A 287 6.58 -8.32 9.85
N ALA A 288 6.84 -9.61 9.61
CA ALA A 288 8.05 -10.05 8.92
C ALA A 288 8.13 -9.50 7.48
N PHE A 289 6.99 -9.42 6.79
CA PHE A 289 6.91 -8.87 5.44
C PHE A 289 7.20 -7.37 5.43
N ASN A 290 6.54 -6.59 6.29
CA ASN A 290 6.75 -5.14 6.39
C ASN A 290 8.16 -4.76 6.88
N ALA A 291 8.76 -5.58 7.73
CA ALA A 291 10.16 -5.39 8.12
C ALA A 291 11.13 -5.57 6.94
N THR A 292 10.80 -6.47 6.01
CA THR A 292 11.61 -6.75 4.81
C THR A 292 11.34 -5.74 3.68
N PHE A 293 10.09 -5.36 3.50
CA PHE A 293 9.58 -4.48 2.45
C PHE A 293 8.92 -3.23 3.06
N PRO A 294 9.70 -2.33 3.68
CA PRO A 294 9.14 -1.12 4.25
C PRO A 294 8.63 -0.20 3.14
N VAL A 295 7.58 0.56 3.43
CA VAL A 295 6.95 1.50 2.47
C VAL A 295 7.92 2.57 1.94
N GLY A 296 9.02 2.84 2.64
CA GLY A 296 10.09 3.73 2.16
C GLY A 296 10.83 3.23 0.92
N GLY A 297 10.68 1.95 0.56
CA GLY A 297 11.17 1.40 -0.72
C GLY A 297 10.28 1.74 -1.92
N LEU A 298 9.04 2.17 -1.69
CA LEU A 298 8.10 2.52 -2.76
C LEU A 298 8.35 3.93 -3.27
N ARG A 299 8.26 4.10 -4.59
CA ARG A 299 8.38 5.41 -5.24
C ARG A 299 7.01 6.05 -5.37
N ASN A 300 6.96 7.38 -5.17
CA ASN A 300 5.74 8.19 -5.30
C ASN A 300 4.58 7.66 -4.45
N LEU A 301 4.89 7.19 -3.24
CA LEU A 301 3.88 6.76 -2.27
C LEU A 301 3.03 7.96 -1.87
N GLY A 302 1.72 7.84 -2.09
CA GLY A 302 0.75 8.85 -1.72
C GLY A 302 0.11 8.62 -0.35
N GLY A 303 0.00 7.36 0.08
CA GLY A 303 -0.52 7.03 1.39
C GLY A 303 -0.69 5.54 1.64
N THR A 304 -0.92 5.21 2.91
CA THR A 304 -1.17 3.85 3.41
C THR A 304 -2.45 3.85 4.24
N PHE A 305 -3.14 2.72 4.31
CA PHE A 305 -4.29 2.56 5.22
C PHE A 305 -3.83 2.50 6.68
N GLU A 306 -2.87 1.62 6.95
CA GLU A 306 -2.20 1.52 8.24
C GLU A 306 -0.82 2.17 8.11
N ALA A 307 -0.53 3.15 8.96
CA ALA A 307 0.69 3.93 8.88
C ALA A 307 1.94 3.04 8.86
N GLY A 308 2.75 3.19 7.82
CA GLY A 308 4.01 2.47 7.66
C GLY A 308 3.89 1.05 7.09
N LYS A 309 2.67 0.55 6.82
CA LYS A 309 2.45 -0.78 6.27
C LYS A 309 2.18 -0.77 4.77
N ILE A 310 2.79 -1.69 4.04
CA ILE A 310 2.61 -1.84 2.59
C ILE A 310 1.30 -2.53 2.22
N ASP A 311 0.71 -3.27 3.17
CA ASP A 311 -0.48 -4.12 3.01
C ASP A 311 -1.61 -3.47 2.21
N ASN A 312 -1.85 -2.18 2.44
CA ASN A 312 -2.78 -1.39 1.64
C ASN A 312 -2.17 0.01 1.44
N ASN A 313 -1.87 0.34 0.19
CA ASN A 313 -1.17 1.57 -0.15
C ASN A 313 -1.60 2.09 -1.52
N TRP A 314 -1.24 3.33 -1.84
CA TRP A 314 -1.32 3.81 -3.21
C TRP A 314 -0.09 4.60 -3.60
N THR A 315 0.34 4.40 -4.84
CA THR A 315 1.44 5.12 -5.48
C THR A 315 0.96 5.74 -6.78
N THR A 316 1.78 6.63 -7.36
CA THR A 316 1.48 7.23 -8.67
C THR A 316 2.64 7.17 -9.63
N PHE A 317 2.34 7.19 -10.92
CA PHE A 317 3.32 7.46 -11.96
C PHE A 317 2.67 8.20 -13.13
N THR A 318 3.49 8.73 -14.03
CA THR A 318 3.02 9.39 -15.24
C THR A 318 3.57 8.68 -16.47
N ALA A 319 2.74 8.51 -17.50
CA ALA A 319 3.15 7.98 -18.79
C ALA A 319 2.49 8.78 -19.90
N ASN A 320 3.30 9.33 -20.80
CA ASN A 320 2.85 10.02 -22.01
C ASN A 320 1.79 11.11 -21.74
N GLY A 321 2.04 11.94 -20.72
CA GLY A 321 1.14 13.02 -20.30
C GLY A 321 -0.01 12.59 -19.39
N THR A 322 -0.32 11.30 -19.30
CA THR A 322 -1.43 10.79 -18.48
C THR A 322 -0.98 10.41 -17.06
N LYS A 323 -1.86 10.63 -16.08
CA LYS A 323 -1.63 10.30 -14.66
C LYS A 323 -2.19 8.92 -14.33
N TRP A 324 -1.42 8.13 -13.58
CA TRP A 324 -1.80 6.79 -13.15
C TRP A 324 -1.65 6.65 -11.64
N LEU A 325 -2.61 5.95 -11.03
CA LEU A 325 -2.60 5.60 -9.62
C LEU A 325 -2.64 4.08 -9.50
N VAL A 326 -1.70 3.50 -8.76
CA VAL A 326 -1.73 2.07 -8.40
C VAL A 326 -2.26 1.99 -6.97
N LEU A 327 -3.41 1.33 -6.81
CA LEU A 327 -4.04 1.07 -5.53
C LEU A 327 -3.83 -0.41 -5.17
N THR A 328 -3.09 -0.64 -4.09
CA THR A 328 -2.76 -1.97 -3.60
C THR A 328 -3.61 -2.30 -2.37
N LEU A 329 -4.23 -3.46 -2.37
CA LEU A 329 -5.09 -3.95 -1.29
C LEU A 329 -4.60 -5.31 -0.79
N GLU A 330 -4.69 -5.49 0.53
CA GLU A 330 -4.38 -6.73 1.22
C GLU A 330 -5.28 -7.88 0.75
N PHE A 331 -4.83 -9.12 0.96
CA PHE A 331 -5.62 -10.31 0.65
C PHE A 331 -7.00 -10.31 1.32
N ALA A 332 -8.06 -10.54 0.52
CA ALA A 332 -9.45 -10.63 0.99
C ALA A 332 -9.76 -9.50 2.00
N PRO A 333 -9.67 -8.24 1.55
CA PRO A 333 -9.35 -7.09 2.40
C PRO A 333 -10.39 -6.82 3.48
N ARG A 334 -9.98 -6.13 4.54
CA ARG A 334 -10.90 -5.65 5.55
C ARG A 334 -11.88 -4.63 4.98
N LYS A 335 -13.10 -4.56 5.51
CA LYS A 335 -14.11 -3.57 5.06
C LYS A 335 -13.58 -2.14 5.20
N THR A 336 -12.90 -1.85 6.30
CA THR A 336 -12.30 -0.54 6.57
C THR A 336 -11.19 -0.18 5.58
N ALA A 337 -10.41 -1.16 5.12
CA ALA A 337 -9.39 -0.95 4.08
C ALA A 337 -10.05 -0.62 2.73
N VAL A 338 -11.13 -1.33 2.37
CA VAL A 338 -11.92 -1.02 1.16
C VAL A 338 -12.59 0.35 1.26
N GLU A 339 -13.10 0.74 2.43
CA GLU A 339 -13.67 2.07 2.66
C GLU A 339 -12.64 3.21 2.56
N TRP A 340 -11.39 2.94 2.95
CA TRP A 340 -10.27 3.86 2.76
C TRP A 340 -9.92 3.97 1.26
N ALA A 341 -9.75 2.83 0.59
CA ALA A 341 -9.45 2.77 -0.83
C ALA A 341 -10.52 3.45 -1.69
N ARG A 342 -11.80 3.31 -1.31
CA ARG A 342 -12.92 4.02 -1.95
C ARG A 342 -12.73 5.54 -1.93
N LYS A 343 -12.23 6.10 -0.82
CA LYS A 343 -11.93 7.53 -0.71
C LYS A 343 -10.74 7.90 -1.58
N VAL A 344 -9.67 7.11 -1.56
CA VAL A 344 -8.51 7.30 -2.45
C VAL A 344 -8.96 7.38 -3.91
N VAL A 345 -9.73 6.41 -4.42
CA VAL A 345 -10.19 6.42 -5.81
C VAL A 345 -11.08 7.63 -6.12
N ALA A 346 -11.98 8.01 -5.20
CA ALA A 346 -12.87 9.16 -5.34
C ALA A 346 -12.12 10.50 -5.38
N ASP A 347 -11.06 10.64 -4.58
CA ASP A 347 -10.26 11.86 -4.45
C ASP A 347 -9.27 12.05 -5.63
N HIS A 348 -9.16 11.07 -6.53
CA HIS A 348 -8.24 11.08 -7.68
C HIS A 348 -8.97 10.93 -9.04
N PRO A 349 -9.97 11.78 -9.35
CA PRO A 349 -10.78 11.63 -10.57
C PRO A 349 -9.97 11.78 -11.87
N GLU A 350 -8.83 12.49 -11.83
CA GLU A 350 -7.92 12.69 -12.97
C GLU A 350 -6.89 11.56 -13.17
N HIS A 351 -6.89 10.52 -12.33
CA HIS A 351 -5.93 9.42 -12.44
C HIS A 351 -6.57 8.18 -13.07
N ASN A 352 -5.88 7.53 -13.99
CA ASN A 352 -6.22 6.18 -14.43
C ASN A 352 -5.81 5.19 -13.33
N VAL A 353 -6.81 4.59 -12.67
CA VAL A 353 -6.58 3.72 -11.51
C VAL A 353 -6.36 2.28 -11.95
N ILE A 354 -5.23 1.73 -11.51
CA ILE A 354 -4.89 0.31 -11.53
C ILE A 354 -5.08 -0.21 -10.10
N ILE A 355 -5.83 -1.30 -9.93
CA ILE A 355 -5.97 -1.97 -8.64
C ILE A 355 -5.15 -3.27 -8.67
N GLN A 356 -4.42 -3.57 -7.60
CA GLN A 356 -3.87 -4.91 -7.38
C GLN A 356 -4.28 -5.45 -6.01
N THR A 357 -4.61 -6.73 -5.97
CA THR A 357 -4.85 -7.49 -4.74
C THR A 357 -4.62 -8.95 -5.03
N HIS A 358 -4.19 -9.72 -4.03
CA HIS A 358 -3.85 -11.12 -4.27
C HIS A 358 -5.07 -11.96 -4.71
N TYR A 359 -6.26 -11.72 -4.14
CA TYR A 359 -7.46 -12.53 -4.41
C TYR A 359 -8.63 -11.71 -4.96
N TYR A 360 -8.95 -11.92 -6.24
CA TYR A 360 -10.05 -11.21 -6.92
C TYR A 360 -10.73 -12.03 -8.01
N LEU A 361 -9.99 -12.57 -9.00
CA LEU A 361 -10.54 -13.51 -9.97
C LEU A 361 -10.37 -14.97 -9.50
N GLU A 362 -11.32 -15.81 -9.89
CA GLU A 362 -11.23 -17.27 -9.87
C GLU A 362 -10.62 -17.78 -11.17
N SER A 363 -10.18 -19.05 -11.19
CA SER A 363 -9.62 -19.71 -12.39
C SER A 363 -10.55 -19.67 -13.62
N SER A 364 -11.86 -19.59 -13.39
CA SER A 364 -12.88 -19.44 -14.43
C SER A 364 -12.97 -18.04 -15.04
N GLY A 365 -12.26 -17.05 -14.50
CA GLY A 365 -12.42 -15.63 -14.85
C GLY A 365 -13.65 -14.96 -14.22
N SER A 366 -14.39 -15.68 -13.37
CA SER A 366 -15.42 -15.06 -12.52
C SER A 366 -14.78 -14.30 -11.36
N ILE A 367 -15.48 -13.27 -10.86
CA ILE A 367 -15.03 -12.52 -9.68
C ILE A 367 -15.35 -13.35 -8.44
N SER A 368 -14.38 -13.52 -7.55
CA SER A 368 -14.50 -14.32 -6.33
C SER A 368 -15.60 -13.78 -5.42
N THR A 369 -16.51 -14.66 -5.00
CA THR A 369 -17.63 -14.29 -4.11
C THR A 369 -17.35 -14.64 -2.65
N SER A 370 -16.38 -15.51 -2.40
CA SER A 370 -15.96 -15.94 -1.06
C SER A 370 -14.88 -15.03 -0.48
N ASN A 371 -14.65 -15.13 0.83
CA ASN A 371 -13.54 -14.50 1.54
C ASN A 371 -12.30 -15.41 1.62
N ALA A 372 -12.16 -16.38 0.71
CA ALA A 372 -11.18 -17.46 0.77
C ALA A 372 -11.23 -18.32 2.05
N GLY A 373 -12.34 -18.26 2.80
CA GLY A 373 -12.58 -19.02 4.02
C GLY A 373 -12.13 -18.34 5.32
N TYR A 374 -11.20 -17.37 5.26
CA TYR A 374 -10.64 -16.74 6.47
C TYR A 374 -10.33 -15.24 6.33
N GLY A 375 -10.45 -14.64 5.15
CA GLY A 375 -10.43 -13.19 4.98
C GLY A 375 -11.70 -12.52 5.50
N GLU A 376 -11.82 -11.20 5.34
CA GLU A 376 -13.04 -10.48 5.79
C GLU A 376 -14.03 -10.25 4.64
N THR A 377 -13.53 -9.88 3.47
CA THR A 377 -14.36 -9.59 2.29
C THR A 377 -13.89 -10.42 1.08
N SER A 378 -14.45 -10.14 -0.09
CA SER A 378 -14.23 -10.90 -1.33
C SER A 378 -13.86 -10.00 -2.50
N GLY A 379 -13.41 -10.59 -3.61
CA GLY A 379 -13.21 -9.84 -4.87
C GLY A 379 -14.50 -9.15 -5.32
N LYS A 380 -15.65 -9.82 -5.13
CA LYS A 380 -16.98 -9.28 -5.40
C LYS A 380 -17.27 -8.02 -4.58
N TYR A 381 -16.81 -7.98 -3.32
CA TYR A 381 -16.96 -6.79 -2.48
C TYR A 381 -16.12 -5.62 -3.02
N ILE A 382 -14.87 -5.85 -3.42
CA ILE A 382 -14.03 -4.84 -4.09
C ILE A 382 -14.71 -4.34 -5.37
N TYR A 383 -15.27 -5.26 -6.16
CA TYR A 383 -15.97 -4.90 -7.39
C TYR A 383 -17.20 -4.03 -7.12
N ASP A 384 -18.06 -4.44 -6.18
CA ASP A 384 -19.30 -3.75 -5.86
C ASP A 384 -19.07 -2.38 -5.22
N GLN A 385 -17.98 -2.21 -4.46
CA GLN A 385 -17.68 -0.96 -3.75
C GLN A 385 -16.81 0.01 -4.54
N ILE A 386 -15.95 -0.49 -5.44
CA ILE A 386 -14.94 0.33 -6.14
C ILE A 386 -15.04 0.14 -7.65
N VAL A 387 -14.75 -1.06 -8.18
CA VAL A 387 -14.56 -1.25 -9.64
C VAL A 387 -15.80 -0.86 -10.44
N SER A 388 -16.99 -1.24 -9.97
CA SER A 388 -18.26 -0.92 -10.63
C SER A 388 -18.77 0.50 -10.37
N LYS A 389 -18.10 1.27 -9.49
CA LYS A 389 -18.56 2.58 -9.03
C LYS A 389 -17.80 3.74 -9.63
N TYR A 390 -16.53 3.54 -9.97
CA TYR A 390 -15.64 4.62 -10.35
C TYR A 390 -15.14 4.47 -11.79
N ALA A 391 -15.51 5.43 -12.64
CA ALA A 391 -15.15 5.44 -14.05
C ALA A 391 -13.66 5.66 -14.31
N ASN A 392 -12.88 6.06 -13.30
CA ASN A 392 -11.43 6.21 -13.40
C ASN A 392 -10.67 4.89 -13.13
N VAL A 393 -11.34 3.81 -12.72
CA VAL A 393 -10.75 2.46 -12.65
C VAL A 393 -10.65 1.84 -14.03
N LYS A 394 -9.47 1.31 -14.38
CA LYS A 394 -9.16 0.77 -15.71
C LYS A 394 -8.69 -0.67 -15.69
N LEU A 395 -7.82 -1.03 -14.74
CA LEU A 395 -7.20 -2.35 -14.67
C LEU A 395 -7.28 -2.93 -13.26
N VAL A 396 -7.44 -4.24 -13.16
CA VAL A 396 -7.34 -4.99 -11.89
C VAL A 396 -6.39 -6.18 -12.08
N PHE A 397 -5.47 -6.40 -11.16
CA PHE A 397 -4.56 -7.54 -11.17
C PHE A 397 -4.71 -8.40 -9.93
N SER A 398 -4.73 -9.72 -10.10
CA SER A 398 -4.73 -10.68 -9.00
C SER A 398 -3.96 -11.96 -9.30
N GLY A 399 -3.70 -12.72 -8.23
CA GLY A 399 -3.06 -14.02 -8.22
C GLY A 399 -3.92 -15.06 -7.51
N HIS A 400 -3.32 -15.87 -6.65
CA HIS A 400 -3.93 -16.86 -5.75
C HIS A 400 -4.55 -18.09 -6.43
N THR A 401 -5.39 -17.88 -7.45
CA THR A 401 -6.17 -18.96 -8.08
C THR A 401 -5.73 -19.23 -9.51
N GLY A 402 -5.98 -20.46 -9.96
CA GLY A 402 -5.87 -20.85 -11.36
C GLY A 402 -4.50 -20.61 -12.00
N SER A 403 -4.54 -20.44 -13.32
CA SER A 403 -3.40 -20.04 -14.14
C SER A 403 -3.67 -18.63 -14.69
N PHE A 404 -3.19 -18.31 -15.90
CA PHE A 404 -3.51 -17.03 -16.52
C PHE A 404 -4.93 -17.01 -17.08
N THR A 405 -5.75 -16.05 -16.64
CA THR A 405 -7.05 -15.72 -17.26
C THR A 405 -7.27 -14.21 -17.25
N SER A 406 -8.33 -13.76 -17.91
CA SER A 406 -8.74 -12.36 -17.95
C SER A 406 -10.25 -12.23 -18.01
N ARG A 407 -10.75 -11.09 -17.51
CA ARG A 407 -12.15 -10.71 -17.54
C ARG A 407 -12.25 -9.25 -18.01
N THR A 408 -13.23 -8.95 -18.84
CA THR A 408 -13.54 -7.58 -19.25
C THR A 408 -14.97 -7.25 -18.84
N ASP A 409 -15.15 -6.15 -18.12
CA ASP A 409 -16.44 -5.62 -17.71
C ASP A 409 -16.66 -4.25 -18.35
N THR A 410 -17.86 -3.98 -18.87
CA THR A 410 -18.27 -2.64 -19.33
C THR A 410 -19.36 -2.12 -18.40
N ILE A 411 -19.03 -1.11 -17.61
CA ILE A 411 -19.90 -0.55 -16.56
C ILE A 411 -20.23 0.89 -16.93
N ASN A 412 -21.48 1.17 -17.31
CA ASN A 412 -21.92 2.50 -17.72
C ASN A 412 -21.01 3.14 -18.80
N GLY A 413 -20.50 2.33 -19.74
CA GLY A 413 -19.57 2.76 -20.79
C GLY A 413 -18.10 2.80 -20.38
N ASN A 414 -17.74 2.59 -19.11
CA ASN A 414 -16.35 2.41 -18.69
C ASN A 414 -15.92 0.94 -18.81
N THR A 415 -14.88 0.68 -19.61
CA THR A 415 -14.28 -0.65 -19.71
C THR A 415 -13.23 -0.85 -18.61
N VAL A 416 -13.37 -1.92 -17.83
CA VAL A 416 -12.35 -2.39 -16.89
C VAL A 416 -11.86 -3.76 -17.32
N VAL A 417 -10.54 -3.95 -17.36
CA VAL A 417 -9.92 -5.25 -17.66
C VAL A 417 -9.25 -5.80 -16.42
N SER A 418 -9.66 -7.00 -16.00
CA SER A 418 -9.10 -7.72 -14.86
C SER A 418 -8.25 -8.89 -15.35
N TYR A 419 -7.09 -9.09 -14.74
CA TYR A 419 -6.14 -10.13 -15.11
C TYR A 419 -5.77 -10.99 -13.89
N LEU A 420 -5.74 -12.30 -14.11
CA LEU A 420 -5.24 -13.29 -13.15
C LEU A 420 -3.88 -13.84 -13.63
N GLY A 421 -2.98 -14.15 -12.70
CA GLY A 421 -1.78 -14.92 -12.98
C GLY A 421 -1.17 -15.56 -11.72
N ASN A 422 -0.98 -16.88 -11.76
CA ASN A 422 -0.42 -17.69 -10.67
C ASN A 422 0.38 -18.92 -11.21
N ASP A 423 0.59 -19.00 -12.53
CA ASP A 423 1.12 -20.21 -13.16
C ASP A 423 2.66 -20.27 -13.08
N LEU A 424 3.21 -20.43 -11.88
CA LEU A 424 4.64 -20.67 -11.71
C LEU A 424 5.01 -22.14 -11.73
N GLY A 425 4.08 -23.06 -11.48
CA GLY A 425 4.30 -24.51 -11.62
C GLY A 425 5.52 -25.01 -10.83
N ASP A 426 6.68 -25.10 -11.49
CA ASP A 426 7.98 -25.48 -10.94
C ASP A 426 9.10 -24.51 -11.33
N ALA A 427 10.32 -24.78 -10.85
CA ALA A 427 11.47 -23.90 -11.04
C ALA A 427 11.99 -23.75 -12.48
N SER A 428 11.41 -24.46 -13.46
CA SER A 428 11.69 -24.32 -14.89
C SER A 428 10.74 -23.34 -15.60
N ASN A 429 9.80 -22.75 -14.87
CA ASN A 429 8.74 -21.91 -15.42
C ASN A 429 8.69 -20.55 -14.70
N ASP A 430 8.99 -19.46 -15.41
CA ASP A 430 9.07 -18.12 -14.81
C ASP A 430 8.22 -17.04 -15.51
N PRO A 431 6.94 -17.27 -15.84
CA PRO A 431 6.17 -16.33 -16.62
C PRO A 431 5.98 -14.97 -15.93
N VAL A 432 5.97 -13.93 -16.76
CA VAL A 432 5.60 -12.56 -16.42
C VAL A 432 4.54 -12.08 -17.40
N ARG A 433 3.54 -11.34 -16.90
CA ARG A 433 2.57 -10.68 -17.77
C ARG A 433 3.09 -9.30 -18.13
N LEU A 434 3.32 -9.07 -19.42
CA LEU A 434 3.72 -7.78 -19.98
C LEU A 434 2.49 -7.10 -20.56
N LEU A 435 2.31 -5.81 -20.29
CA LEU A 435 1.28 -5.00 -20.91
C LEU A 435 1.93 -3.89 -21.72
N THR A 436 1.33 -3.57 -22.87
CA THR A 436 1.60 -2.35 -23.64
C THR A 436 0.30 -1.57 -23.73
N ILE A 437 0.32 -0.33 -23.22
CA ILE A 437 -0.85 0.54 -23.16
C ILE A 437 -0.60 1.74 -24.06
N ASN A 438 -1.48 1.96 -25.03
CA ASN A 438 -1.47 3.14 -25.87
C ASN A 438 -2.41 4.20 -25.28
N THR A 439 -1.88 5.34 -24.88
CA THR A 439 -2.60 6.43 -24.21
C THR A 439 -3.55 7.21 -25.11
N ASP A 440 -3.25 7.33 -26.42
CA ASP A 440 -4.12 8.04 -27.38
C ASP A 440 -5.37 7.23 -27.73
N THR A 441 -5.20 5.92 -27.92
CA THR A 441 -6.26 5.01 -28.38
C THR A 441 -6.92 4.22 -27.25
N GLY A 442 -6.30 4.19 -26.08
CA GLY A 442 -6.70 3.35 -24.96
C GLY A 442 -6.50 1.85 -25.18
N LYS A 443 -5.80 1.44 -26.24
CA LYS A 443 -5.53 0.01 -26.51
C LYS A 443 -4.60 -0.57 -25.46
N VAL A 444 -4.98 -1.70 -24.88
CA VAL A 444 -4.20 -2.49 -23.92
C VAL A 444 -3.93 -3.87 -24.51
N THR A 445 -2.68 -4.14 -24.85
CA THR A 445 -2.21 -5.48 -25.22
C THR A 445 -1.58 -6.12 -24.00
N SER A 446 -1.98 -7.34 -23.64
CA SER A 446 -1.37 -8.10 -22.54
C SER A 446 -0.86 -9.45 -23.03
N THR A 447 0.43 -9.71 -22.81
CA THR A 447 1.14 -10.92 -23.21
C THR A 447 1.67 -11.63 -21.98
N VAL A 448 1.39 -12.92 -21.84
CA VAL A 448 2.05 -13.77 -20.84
C VAL A 448 3.28 -14.38 -21.49
N TYR A 449 4.46 -13.96 -21.04
CA TYR A 449 5.74 -14.35 -21.60
C TYR A 449 6.59 -15.04 -20.54
N ASN A 450 7.23 -16.14 -20.91
CA ASN A 450 8.16 -16.88 -20.07
C ASN A 450 9.59 -16.63 -20.59
N PRO A 451 10.41 -15.84 -19.88
CA PRO A 451 11.77 -15.52 -20.31
C PRO A 451 12.73 -16.72 -20.28
N LEU A 452 12.60 -17.68 -19.35
CA LEU A 452 13.45 -18.87 -19.34
C LEU A 452 13.24 -19.75 -20.58
N LYS A 453 11.99 -19.88 -21.04
CA LYS A 453 11.60 -20.71 -22.18
C LYS A 453 11.60 -19.93 -23.50
N ASN A 454 11.76 -18.61 -23.45
CA ASN A 454 11.55 -17.72 -24.58
C ASN A 454 10.22 -18.00 -25.31
N ALA A 455 9.14 -18.12 -24.55
CA ALA A 455 7.85 -18.59 -25.05
C ALA A 455 6.69 -17.70 -24.60
N THR A 456 5.70 -17.53 -25.47
CA THR A 456 4.46 -16.81 -25.17
C THR A 456 3.35 -17.81 -24.89
N ALA A 457 2.73 -17.72 -23.72
CA ALA A 457 1.60 -18.58 -23.34
C ALA A 457 0.26 -18.05 -23.88
N GLY A 458 0.13 -16.73 -24.05
CA GLY A 458 -1.08 -16.12 -24.60
C GLY A 458 -0.99 -14.60 -24.71
N THR A 459 -1.80 -14.03 -25.59
CA THR A 459 -1.94 -12.58 -25.78
C THR A 459 -3.42 -12.20 -25.81
N THR A 460 -3.77 -11.10 -25.16
CA THR A 460 -5.10 -10.49 -25.18
C THR A 460 -5.00 -9.03 -25.62
N SER A 461 -6.06 -8.50 -26.22
CA SER A 461 -6.16 -7.10 -26.62
C SER A 461 -7.51 -6.55 -26.21
N ASN A 462 -7.51 -5.44 -25.48
CA ASN A 462 -8.71 -4.73 -25.03
C ASN A 462 -8.57 -3.23 -25.30
N THR A 463 -9.66 -2.48 -25.14
CA THR A 463 -9.65 -1.02 -25.22
C THR A 463 -10.31 -0.44 -23.99
N ILE A 464 -9.57 0.41 -23.26
CA ILE A 464 -10.06 1.20 -22.13
C ILE A 464 -10.23 2.65 -22.55
N THR A 465 -10.97 3.44 -21.77
CA THR A 465 -10.97 4.90 -21.94
C THR A 465 -9.93 5.51 -21.02
N VAL A 466 -8.84 6.03 -21.57
CA VAL A 466 -7.79 6.71 -20.79
C VAL A 466 -8.24 8.13 -20.47
N ILE A 467 -8.08 8.54 -19.21
CA ILE A 467 -8.28 9.90 -18.73
C ILE A 467 -6.99 10.69 -19.00
N GLY A 468 -7.14 11.85 -19.63
CA GLY A 468 -6.06 12.75 -20.05
C GLY A 468 -5.41 13.51 -18.91
#